data_AF-A0A7Z9H3Q0-F1
#
_entry.id   AF-A0A7Z9H3Q0-F1
#
_cell.length_a   1.000
_cell.length_b   1.000
_cell.length_c   1.000
_cell.angle_alpha   90.00
_cell.angle_beta   90.00
_cell.angle_gamma   90.00
#
_symmetry.space_group_name_H-M   'P 1'
#
loop_
_entity.id
_entity.type
_entity.pdbx_description
1 polymer ?
#
loop_
_entity_poly.entity_id
_entity_poly.type
_entity_poly.pdbx_seq_one_letter_code
_entity_poly.pdbx_strand_id
1 'polypeptide(L)'
;MRCRVNRTALVSLLLFFPVSASADVIWLQNGHRIEGRVNGEDAHSVTLELPEGTLRIPRDQIELIEVTGGLESLLDLARKRLATGGAVSVLRFLREEYRKERTDGPLLDLFRKTLAIRCNELLDAGSGEIARPLFQELAALPGGTSDFFSLRNRLAWRSAGLARRQRDVREAILSKDPRRAASALDDLIRNYPTELPLWSTELVSTAILAASACLDDGDLDSARSHFEKAIAHDPSAIEKTREALVLCTVLGTCGALPPQKALILAPRIAEARDLMPEEPALLIAESRVHEALGDLRRSANIWWQLRETVGGPVDSGKLIEDLRRRAILALAGIGEEPFDQGEEQPDQRRSEHFLVEGGDGTTVRKLLPHLEHHLRQIALELFGEGTHPLDGSRVRVKIHASPEKLAEQFRDDGPSDARLEVVRRYGIVVSETLHLAEGAPALESVGAPRELARMMISRWIGPGLRLPAWIEEGLCGHLSSRVQELADGEVLRQAASLGVKFSVAELIVAAAADGNETEKRRWKAASSSLVGFVEQRLSTAEMHRFIKIAAIEGETSALSEVLGFDSLSELQRRWTLWCQGQPGGSDGSTSSVD
;
A
#
# COMPACT_ATOMS: atom_id res chain seq x y z
N MET A 1 -47.45 -58.05 -53.86
CA MET A 1 -48.02 -59.38 -53.58
C MET A 1 -47.23 -60.02 -52.43
N ARG A 2 -47.96 -60.57 -51.44
CA ARG A 2 -47.50 -61.36 -50.25
C ARG A 2 -46.82 -60.53 -49.14
N CYS A 3 -47.54 -60.21 -48.05
CA CYS A 3 -47.84 -61.00 -46.83
C CYS A 3 -46.74 -60.83 -45.76
N ARG A 4 -46.96 -60.00 -44.73
CA ARG A 4 -47.59 -60.26 -43.40
C ARG A 4 -46.57 -60.80 -42.37
N VAL A 5 -46.25 -60.00 -41.34
CA VAL A 5 -46.63 -60.18 -39.90
C VAL A 5 -45.41 -60.73 -39.11
N ASN A 6 -44.92 -60.19 -37.98
CA ASN A 6 -45.64 -59.81 -36.77
C ASN A 6 -44.87 -58.82 -35.87
N ARG A 7 -45.64 -58.02 -35.13
CA ARG A 7 -45.24 -57.16 -34.01
C ARG A 7 -45.00 -58.00 -32.75
N THR A 8 -44.01 -57.64 -31.94
CA THR A 8 -44.11 -57.74 -30.47
C THR A 8 -43.13 -56.75 -29.86
N ALA A 9 -43.69 -55.72 -29.22
CA ALA A 9 -42.96 -54.82 -28.34
C ALA A 9 -42.65 -55.57 -27.04
N LEU A 10 -41.42 -55.44 -26.54
CA LEU A 10 -41.15 -55.57 -25.11
C LEU A 10 -40.12 -54.51 -24.74
N VAL A 11 -40.67 -53.34 -24.39
CA VAL A 11 -39.98 -52.25 -23.71
C VAL A 11 -39.45 -52.81 -22.39
N SER A 12 -38.13 -53.01 -22.29
CA SER A 12 -37.47 -53.29 -21.02
C SER A 12 -37.43 -52.00 -20.22
N LEU A 13 -38.40 -51.87 -19.32
CA LEU A 13 -38.49 -50.87 -18.28
C LEU A 13 -37.35 -51.15 -17.27
N LEU A 14 -36.20 -50.48 -17.45
CA LEU A 14 -35.19 -50.36 -16.39
C LEU A 14 -35.79 -49.50 -15.27
N LEU A 15 -36.35 -50.18 -14.27
CA LEU A 15 -36.75 -49.62 -12.99
C LEU A 15 -35.48 -49.12 -12.26
N PHE A 16 -35.08 -47.87 -12.52
CA PHE A 16 -34.30 -47.10 -11.57
C PHE A 16 -35.24 -46.73 -10.42
N PHE A 17 -35.32 -47.59 -9.40
CA PHE A 17 -35.85 -47.18 -8.11
C PHE A 17 -34.89 -46.13 -7.53
N PRO A 18 -35.38 -44.99 -7.02
CA PRO A 18 -34.55 -44.12 -6.19
C PRO A 18 -34.24 -44.89 -4.90
N VAL A 19 -32.99 -45.32 -4.74
CA VAL A 19 -32.52 -45.94 -3.50
C VAL A 19 -32.64 -44.88 -2.40
N SER A 20 -33.64 -45.05 -1.54
CA SER A 20 -33.85 -44.24 -0.36
C SER A 20 -32.61 -44.30 0.53
N ALA A 21 -32.26 -43.15 1.11
CA ALA A 21 -31.11 -42.98 2.01
C ALA A 21 -31.16 -43.99 3.17
N SER A 22 -30.39 -45.06 3.07
CA SER A 22 -30.16 -46.05 4.13
C SER A 22 -28.68 -46.05 4.47
N ALA A 23 -28.37 -46.29 5.74
CA ALA A 23 -27.01 -46.44 6.23
C ALA A 23 -26.73 -47.94 6.34
N ASP A 24 -25.67 -48.41 5.73
CA ASP A 24 -25.35 -49.84 5.66
C ASP A 24 -24.22 -50.19 6.64
N VAL A 25 -24.37 -51.32 7.31
CA VAL A 25 -23.33 -51.93 8.13
C VAL A 25 -22.66 -53.01 7.28
N ILE A 26 -21.40 -52.79 6.97
CA ILE A 26 -20.57 -53.76 6.27
C ILE A 26 -19.76 -54.56 7.29
N TRP A 27 -20.03 -55.87 7.34
CA TRP A 27 -19.20 -56.84 8.04
C TRP A 27 -18.15 -57.38 7.07
N LEU A 28 -16.88 -57.24 7.44
CA LEU A 28 -15.75 -57.75 6.69
C LEU A 28 -15.44 -59.19 7.11
N GLN A 29 -14.85 -59.99 6.22
CA GLN A 29 -14.47 -61.38 6.51
C GLN A 29 -13.46 -61.54 7.67
N ASN A 30 -12.79 -60.46 8.05
CA ASN A 30 -11.89 -60.43 9.22
C ASN A 30 -12.63 -60.13 10.54
N GLY A 31 -13.95 -60.08 10.54
CA GLY A 31 -14.80 -59.79 11.70
C GLY A 31 -14.91 -58.31 12.05
N HIS A 32 -14.30 -57.41 11.30
CA HIS A 32 -14.45 -55.97 11.50
C HIS A 32 -15.75 -55.44 10.91
N ARG A 33 -16.30 -54.42 11.57
CA ARG A 33 -17.58 -53.79 11.22
C ARG A 33 -17.34 -52.34 10.80
N ILE A 34 -17.84 -51.96 9.63
CA ILE A 34 -17.75 -50.61 9.08
C ILE A 34 -19.17 -50.10 8.83
N GLU A 35 -19.51 -48.95 9.40
CA GLU A 35 -20.84 -48.33 9.27
C GLU A 35 -20.77 -47.12 8.32
N GLY A 36 -21.62 -47.06 7.29
CA GLY A 36 -21.68 -45.93 6.36
C GLY A 36 -22.68 -46.16 5.21
N ARG A 37 -22.94 -45.16 4.38
CA ARG A 37 -23.96 -45.29 3.32
C ARG A 37 -23.39 -45.94 2.06
N VAL A 38 -23.94 -47.03 1.55
CA VAL A 38 -23.47 -47.55 0.25
C VAL A 38 -23.96 -46.62 -0.87
N ASN A 39 -23.02 -45.97 -1.55
CA ASN A 39 -23.28 -45.10 -2.70
C ASN A 39 -23.13 -45.82 -4.05
N GLY A 40 -22.59 -47.04 -4.05
CA GLY A 40 -22.52 -47.87 -5.24
C GLY A 40 -21.96 -49.26 -4.94
N GLU A 41 -22.55 -50.27 -5.56
CA GLU A 41 -22.10 -51.67 -5.53
C GLU A 41 -21.90 -52.15 -6.97
N ASP A 42 -20.70 -52.65 -7.27
CA ASP A 42 -20.41 -53.37 -8.50
C ASP A 42 -19.92 -54.78 -8.18
N ALA A 43 -19.71 -55.61 -9.21
CA ALA A 43 -19.29 -57.00 -9.04
C ALA A 43 -17.93 -57.16 -8.35
N HIS A 44 -17.17 -56.08 -8.13
CA HIS A 44 -15.79 -56.12 -7.64
C HIS A 44 -15.60 -55.31 -6.36
N SER A 45 -16.52 -54.41 -6.03
CA SER A 45 -16.34 -53.46 -4.95
C SER A 45 -17.64 -52.81 -4.50
N VAL A 46 -17.61 -52.33 -3.26
CA VAL A 46 -18.67 -51.54 -2.63
C VAL A 46 -18.07 -50.19 -2.23
N THR A 47 -18.72 -49.11 -2.64
CA THR A 47 -18.33 -47.75 -2.29
C THR A 47 -19.19 -47.27 -1.14
N LEU A 48 -18.58 -47.06 0.01
CA LEU A 48 -19.19 -46.55 1.22
C LEU A 48 -18.95 -45.04 1.34
N GLU A 49 -19.98 -44.28 1.61
CA GLU A 49 -19.93 -42.87 1.97
C GLU A 49 -19.90 -42.75 3.51
N LEU A 50 -18.80 -42.20 4.01
CA LEU A 50 -18.53 -41.92 5.41
C LEU A 50 -18.46 -40.40 5.61
N PRO A 51 -18.59 -39.89 6.85
CA PRO A 51 -18.39 -38.47 7.13
C PRO A 51 -17.00 -37.95 6.68
N GLU A 52 -15.99 -38.82 6.65
CA GLU A 52 -14.62 -38.51 6.24
C GLU A 52 -14.40 -38.52 4.71
N GLY A 53 -15.33 -39.06 3.93
CA GLY A 53 -15.21 -39.21 2.47
C GLY A 53 -15.73 -40.56 1.99
N THR A 54 -15.36 -40.95 0.77
CA THR A 54 -15.73 -42.25 0.20
C THR A 54 -14.65 -43.31 0.42
N LEU A 55 -15.06 -44.49 0.88
CA LEU A 55 -14.22 -45.66 1.07
C LEU A 55 -14.65 -46.75 0.09
N ARG A 56 -13.73 -47.24 -0.74
CA ARG A 56 -14.01 -48.35 -1.66
C ARG A 56 -13.46 -49.64 -1.09
N ILE A 57 -14.33 -50.61 -0.83
CA ILE A 57 -14.01 -51.90 -0.24
C ILE A 57 -14.19 -52.99 -1.31
N PRO A 58 -13.19 -53.85 -1.56
CA PRO A 58 -13.33 -54.99 -2.46
C PRO A 58 -14.45 -55.95 -2.03
N ARG A 59 -15.25 -56.47 -2.97
CA ARG A 59 -16.45 -57.28 -2.66
C ARG A 59 -16.10 -58.61 -1.99
N ASP A 60 -14.94 -59.17 -2.31
CA ASP A 60 -14.38 -60.40 -1.72
C ASP A 60 -13.99 -60.24 -0.25
N GLN A 61 -13.81 -59.01 0.24
CA GLN A 61 -13.50 -58.71 1.64
C GLN A 61 -14.77 -58.55 2.50
N ILE A 62 -15.95 -58.54 1.88
CA ILE A 62 -17.22 -58.26 2.54
C ILE A 62 -17.96 -59.58 2.79
N GLU A 63 -18.26 -59.86 4.05
CA GLU A 63 -19.03 -61.02 4.49
C GLU A 63 -20.54 -60.75 4.41
N LEU A 64 -20.99 -59.59 4.90
CA LEU A 64 -22.40 -59.22 4.94
C LEU A 64 -22.57 -57.70 4.84
N ILE A 65 -23.62 -57.27 4.13
CA ILE A 65 -24.10 -55.89 4.16
C ILE A 65 -25.48 -55.91 4.80
N GLU A 66 -25.60 -55.32 5.99
CA GLU A 66 -26.87 -55.14 6.69
C GLU A 66 -27.38 -53.72 6.42
N VAL A 67 -28.56 -53.61 5.83
CA VAL A 67 -29.22 -52.32 5.59
C VAL A 67 -29.84 -51.86 6.91
N THR A 68 -29.27 -50.83 7.53
CA THR A 68 -29.78 -50.20 8.74
C THR A 68 -30.52 -48.89 8.40
N GLY A 69 -31.50 -48.55 9.23
CA GLY A 69 -32.33 -47.37 9.03
C GLY A 69 -31.54 -46.07 9.03
N GLY A 70 -31.43 -45.46 7.85
CA GLY A 70 -31.46 -44.01 7.63
C GLY A 70 -30.36 -43.11 8.22
N LEU A 71 -30.63 -41.80 8.10
CA LEU A 71 -29.82 -40.66 8.55
C LEU A 71 -29.39 -40.75 10.02
N GLU A 72 -30.20 -41.38 10.90
CA GLU A 72 -29.90 -41.52 12.34
C GLU A 72 -28.58 -42.26 12.61
N SER A 73 -28.28 -43.35 11.89
CA SER A 73 -27.04 -44.10 12.08
C SER A 73 -25.80 -43.26 11.71
N LEU A 74 -25.90 -42.45 10.66
CA LEU A 74 -24.81 -41.55 10.25
C LEU A 74 -24.62 -40.40 11.24
N LEU A 75 -25.71 -39.90 11.84
CA LEU A 75 -25.66 -38.90 12.91
C LEU A 75 -24.98 -39.46 14.16
N ASP A 76 -25.22 -40.73 14.53
CA ASP A 76 -24.54 -41.37 15.66
C ASP A 76 -23.05 -41.59 15.42
N LEU A 77 -22.66 -41.95 14.19
CA LEU A 77 -21.24 -42.01 13.80
C LEU A 77 -20.58 -40.62 13.89
N ALA A 78 -21.26 -39.59 13.40
CA ALA A 78 -20.81 -38.21 13.51
C ALA A 78 -20.65 -37.75 14.98
N ARG A 79 -21.57 -38.13 15.87
CA ARG A 79 -21.45 -37.88 17.33
C ARG A 79 -20.22 -38.55 17.93
N LYS A 80 -19.99 -39.82 17.63
CA LYS A 80 -18.81 -40.57 18.10
C LYS A 80 -17.51 -39.90 17.63
N ARG A 81 -17.46 -39.45 16.37
CA ARG A 81 -16.29 -38.78 15.79
C ARG A 81 -16.05 -37.38 16.35
N LEU A 82 -17.12 -36.63 16.59
CA LEU A 82 -17.02 -35.32 17.24
C LEU A 82 -16.42 -35.46 18.65
N ALA A 83 -16.77 -36.51 19.39
CA ALA A 83 -16.20 -36.81 20.70
C ALA A 83 -14.69 -37.15 20.64
N THR A 84 -14.18 -37.63 19.50
CA THR A 84 -12.75 -37.90 19.28
C THR A 84 -12.00 -36.75 18.60
N GLY A 85 -12.59 -35.54 18.51
CA GLY A 85 -11.95 -34.35 17.92
C GLY A 85 -12.07 -34.23 16.39
N GLY A 86 -12.94 -35.01 15.75
CA GLY A 86 -13.17 -35.01 14.30
C GLY A 86 -14.06 -33.88 13.78
N ALA A 87 -14.01 -32.68 14.37
CA ALA A 87 -14.97 -31.61 14.08
C ALA A 87 -14.96 -31.17 12.60
N VAL A 88 -13.78 -31.13 11.94
CA VAL A 88 -13.62 -30.67 10.55
C VAL A 88 -14.27 -31.62 9.54
N SER A 89 -14.03 -32.92 9.65
CA SER A 89 -14.59 -33.93 8.74
C SER A 89 -16.10 -34.03 8.92
N VAL A 90 -16.57 -34.02 10.17
CA VAL A 90 -17.99 -34.04 10.52
C VAL A 90 -18.73 -32.81 9.98
N LEU A 91 -18.11 -31.62 10.02
CA LEU A 91 -18.70 -30.38 9.51
C LEU A 91 -19.03 -30.43 8.02
N ARG A 92 -18.16 -31.02 7.20
CA ARG A 92 -18.39 -31.16 5.75
C ARG A 92 -19.64 -32.01 5.48
N PHE A 93 -19.71 -33.18 6.12
CA PHE A 93 -20.84 -34.09 6.02
C PHE A 93 -22.16 -33.44 6.46
N LEU A 94 -22.18 -32.83 7.65
CA LEU A 94 -23.41 -32.20 8.17
C LEU A 94 -23.88 -31.03 7.30
N ARG A 95 -22.96 -30.27 6.71
CA ARG A 95 -23.27 -29.17 5.78
C ARG A 95 -23.90 -29.68 4.49
N GLU A 96 -23.47 -30.84 3.98
CA GLU A 96 -24.05 -31.46 2.79
C GLU A 96 -25.43 -32.06 3.07
N GLU A 97 -25.59 -32.79 4.17
CA GLU A 97 -26.89 -33.38 4.54
C GLU A 97 -27.93 -32.31 4.86
N TYR A 98 -27.57 -31.23 5.56
CA TYR A 98 -28.49 -30.13 5.85
C TYR A 98 -28.88 -29.33 4.59
N ARG A 99 -28.05 -29.33 3.54
CA ARG A 99 -28.44 -28.76 2.23
C ARG A 99 -29.46 -29.61 1.50
N LYS A 100 -29.37 -30.94 1.63
CA LYS A 100 -30.29 -31.90 1.02
C LYS A 100 -31.65 -31.87 1.71
N GLU A 101 -31.66 -31.85 3.05
CA GLU A 101 -32.86 -31.85 3.86
C GLU A 101 -32.77 -30.80 4.98
N ARG A 102 -33.48 -29.66 4.80
CA ARG A 102 -33.57 -28.60 5.81
C ARG A 102 -34.63 -28.95 6.85
N THR A 103 -34.37 -29.99 7.63
CA THR A 103 -35.26 -30.44 8.70
C THR A 103 -34.86 -29.86 10.04
N ASP A 104 -35.83 -29.38 10.81
CA ASP A 104 -35.66 -29.14 12.24
C ASP A 104 -35.56 -30.49 12.96
N GLY A 105 -34.51 -30.72 13.75
CA GLY A 105 -34.30 -31.99 14.45
C GLY A 105 -32.84 -32.32 14.79
N PRO A 106 -32.51 -33.61 15.03
CA PRO A 106 -31.20 -34.04 15.56
C PRO A 106 -30.01 -33.75 14.63
N LEU A 107 -30.24 -33.63 13.31
CA LEU A 107 -29.22 -33.19 12.33
C LEU A 107 -28.81 -31.73 12.59
N LEU A 108 -29.79 -30.83 12.74
CA LEU A 108 -29.57 -29.41 12.99
C LEU A 108 -28.84 -29.20 14.33
N ASP A 109 -29.27 -29.89 15.39
CA ASP A 109 -28.62 -29.79 16.70
C ASP A 109 -27.15 -30.24 16.65
N LEU A 110 -26.87 -31.35 15.97
CA LEU A 110 -25.50 -31.85 15.80
C LEU A 110 -24.66 -30.90 14.95
N PHE A 111 -25.23 -30.32 13.90
CA PHE A 111 -24.56 -29.36 13.03
C PHE A 111 -24.16 -28.11 13.79
N ARG A 112 -25.09 -27.54 14.56
CA ARG A 112 -24.85 -26.36 15.40
C ARG A 112 -23.82 -26.62 16.49
N LYS A 113 -23.87 -27.79 17.14
CA LYS A 113 -22.87 -28.20 18.13
C LYS A 113 -21.48 -28.33 17.50
N THR A 114 -21.38 -28.92 16.32
CA THR A 114 -20.10 -29.08 15.60
C THR A 114 -19.51 -27.73 15.19
N LEU A 115 -20.33 -26.81 14.67
CA LEU A 115 -19.92 -25.43 14.38
C LEU A 115 -19.41 -24.71 15.63
N ALA A 116 -20.12 -24.82 16.76
CA ALA A 116 -19.74 -24.19 18.01
C ALA A 116 -18.39 -24.71 18.54
N ILE A 117 -18.18 -26.03 18.52
CA ILE A 117 -16.90 -26.66 18.90
C ILE A 117 -15.78 -26.15 18.01
N ARG A 118 -15.97 -26.15 16.69
CA ARG A 118 -14.94 -25.72 15.75
C ARG A 118 -14.61 -24.24 15.90
N CYS A 119 -15.60 -23.39 16.15
CA CYS A 119 -15.38 -21.98 16.47
C CYS A 119 -14.53 -21.82 17.75
N ASN A 120 -14.81 -22.58 18.80
CA ASN A 120 -14.01 -22.55 20.03
C ASN A 120 -12.57 -22.98 19.79
N GLU A 121 -12.35 -24.10 19.09
CA GLU A 121 -11.00 -24.58 18.75
C GLU A 121 -10.19 -23.51 18.00
N LEU A 122 -10.81 -22.85 17.02
CA LEU A 122 -10.16 -21.80 16.25
C LEU A 122 -9.88 -20.56 17.10
N LEU A 123 -10.79 -20.18 18.01
CA LEU A 123 -10.58 -19.07 18.92
C LEU A 123 -9.48 -19.35 19.95
N ASP A 124 -9.38 -20.60 20.44
CA ASP A 124 -8.32 -21.06 21.33
C ASP A 124 -6.96 -21.06 20.62
N ALA A 125 -6.93 -21.48 19.35
CA ALA A 125 -5.77 -21.39 18.47
C ALA A 125 -5.47 -19.96 17.97
N GLY A 126 -6.23 -18.95 18.40
CA GLY A 126 -6.06 -17.55 18.02
C GLY A 126 -6.49 -17.19 16.59
N SER A 127 -7.11 -18.12 15.87
CA SER A 127 -7.60 -17.98 14.50
C SER A 127 -9.00 -17.37 14.42
N GLY A 128 -9.19 -16.19 15.02
CA GLY A 128 -10.49 -15.50 15.11
C GLY A 128 -11.12 -15.17 13.75
N GLU A 129 -10.31 -14.83 12.75
CA GLU A 129 -10.79 -14.53 11.40
C GLU A 129 -11.34 -15.77 10.69
N ILE A 130 -10.77 -16.95 10.94
CA ILE A 130 -11.28 -18.22 10.42
C ILE A 130 -12.54 -18.67 11.20
N ALA A 131 -12.61 -18.35 12.50
CA ALA A 131 -13.78 -18.65 13.33
C ALA A 131 -15.00 -17.80 12.96
N ARG A 132 -14.80 -16.56 12.48
CA ARG A 132 -15.89 -15.61 12.14
C ARG A 132 -16.90 -16.14 11.11
N PRO A 133 -16.51 -16.65 9.93
CA PRO A 133 -17.47 -17.19 8.96
C PRO A 133 -18.22 -18.42 9.49
N LEU A 134 -17.56 -19.27 10.29
CA LEU A 134 -18.23 -20.41 10.94
C LEU A 134 -19.26 -19.95 11.99
N PHE A 135 -18.97 -18.87 12.71
CA PHE A 135 -19.94 -18.28 13.64
C PHE A 135 -21.12 -17.61 12.91
N GLN A 136 -20.89 -16.98 11.76
CA GLN A 136 -21.97 -16.45 10.92
C GLN A 136 -22.87 -17.57 10.39
N GLU A 137 -22.28 -18.69 9.98
CA GLU A 137 -23.02 -19.89 9.60
C GLU A 137 -23.85 -20.42 10.78
N LEU A 138 -23.26 -20.51 11.98
CA LEU A 138 -23.98 -20.89 13.20
C LEU A 138 -25.14 -19.94 13.53
N ALA A 139 -24.96 -18.62 13.32
CA ALA A 139 -25.97 -17.60 13.58
C ALA A 139 -27.11 -17.60 12.56
N ALA A 140 -26.86 -18.08 11.34
CA ALA A 140 -27.87 -18.22 10.28
C ALA A 140 -28.75 -19.47 10.44
N LEU A 141 -28.34 -20.43 11.27
CA LEU A 141 -29.10 -21.64 11.55
C LEU A 141 -30.22 -21.40 12.58
N PRO A 142 -31.43 -21.98 12.40
CA PRO A 142 -32.54 -21.83 13.34
C PRO A 142 -32.24 -22.40 14.74
N GLY A 143 -32.89 -21.82 15.76
CA GLY A 143 -32.79 -22.21 17.18
C GLY A 143 -31.70 -21.50 18.00
N GLY A 144 -31.43 -21.93 19.24
CA GLY A 144 -30.32 -21.45 20.10
C GLY A 144 -29.28 -22.54 20.46
N THR A 145 -28.01 -22.18 20.65
CA THR A 145 -27.02 -23.06 21.34
C THR A 145 -26.56 -22.36 22.61
N SER A 146 -26.25 -23.11 23.67
CA SER A 146 -25.73 -22.55 24.92
C SER A 146 -24.45 -21.73 24.73
N ASP A 147 -23.63 -22.14 23.76
CA ASP A 147 -22.31 -21.58 23.52
C ASP A 147 -22.35 -20.29 22.69
N PHE A 148 -23.50 -19.96 22.10
CA PHE A 148 -23.65 -18.87 21.14
C PHE A 148 -23.19 -17.51 21.72
N PHE A 149 -23.65 -17.17 22.93
CA PHE A 149 -23.30 -15.90 23.57
C PHE A 149 -21.82 -15.85 23.96
N SER A 150 -21.26 -16.96 24.44
CA SER A 150 -19.83 -17.05 24.77
C SER A 150 -18.96 -16.85 23.52
N LEU A 151 -19.27 -17.56 22.43
CA LEU A 151 -18.57 -17.43 21.15
C LEU A 151 -18.67 -16.02 20.59
N ARG A 152 -19.86 -15.40 20.64
CA ARG A 152 -20.08 -14.02 20.21
C ARG A 152 -19.18 -13.04 20.98
N ASN A 153 -19.12 -13.17 22.30
CA ASN A 153 -18.31 -12.29 23.15
C ASN A 153 -16.81 -12.48 22.89
N ARG A 154 -16.34 -13.72 22.73
CA ARG A 154 -14.95 -14.03 22.40
C ARG A 154 -14.54 -13.47 21.04
N LEU A 155 -15.39 -13.61 20.03
CA LEU A 155 -15.19 -13.01 18.70
C LEU A 155 -15.19 -11.49 18.77
N ALA A 156 -16.16 -10.88 19.47
CA ALA A 156 -16.22 -9.44 19.64
C ALA A 156 -14.97 -8.88 20.34
N TRP A 157 -14.49 -9.55 21.39
CA TRP A 157 -13.25 -9.18 22.08
C TRP A 157 -12.03 -9.29 21.17
N ARG A 158 -11.91 -10.36 20.37
CA ARG A 158 -10.83 -10.51 19.38
C ARG A 158 -10.87 -9.43 18.31
N SER A 159 -12.04 -9.12 17.76
CA SER A 159 -12.24 -8.06 16.77
C SER A 159 -11.89 -6.68 17.34
N ALA A 160 -12.30 -6.40 18.59
CA ALA A 160 -11.94 -5.17 19.27
C ALA A 160 -10.41 -5.08 19.52
N GLY A 161 -9.78 -6.20 19.87
CA GLY A 161 -8.32 -6.30 20.00
C GLY A 161 -7.57 -6.03 18.70
N LEU A 162 -8.06 -6.59 17.57
CA LEU A 162 -7.51 -6.33 16.24
C LEU A 162 -7.63 -4.85 15.88
N ALA A 163 -8.85 -4.28 16.00
CA ALA A 163 -9.10 -2.88 15.68
C ALA A 163 -8.26 -1.93 16.55
N ARG A 164 -8.04 -2.28 17.82
CA ARG A 164 -7.14 -1.54 18.71
C ARG A 164 -5.70 -1.57 18.22
N ARG A 165 -5.15 -2.75 17.91
CA ARG A 165 -3.77 -2.86 17.41
C ARG A 165 -3.57 -2.18 16.06
N GLN A 166 -4.53 -2.29 15.15
CA GLN A 166 -4.50 -1.55 13.88
C GLN A 166 -4.48 -0.04 14.13
N ARG A 167 -5.22 0.46 15.13
CA ARG A 167 -5.17 1.86 15.55
C ARG A 167 -3.79 2.22 16.13
N ASP A 168 -3.24 1.39 17.01
CA ASP A 168 -1.92 1.61 17.62
C ASP A 168 -0.81 1.70 16.55
N VAL A 169 -0.88 0.85 15.52
CA VAL A 169 0.01 0.91 14.34
C VAL A 169 -0.14 2.23 13.61
N ARG A 170 -1.37 2.64 13.28
CA ARG A 170 -1.62 3.91 12.58
C ARG A 170 -1.14 5.11 13.38
N GLU A 171 -1.39 5.14 14.69
CA GLU A 171 -0.92 6.20 15.57
C GLU A 171 0.62 6.24 15.62
N ALA A 172 1.27 5.07 15.69
CA ALA A 172 2.72 4.99 15.67
C ALA A 172 3.32 5.52 14.35
N ILE A 173 2.72 5.17 13.20
CA ILE A 173 3.12 5.71 11.89
C ILE A 173 2.91 7.24 11.85
N LEU A 174 1.77 7.74 12.33
CA LEU A 174 1.47 9.18 12.37
C LEU A 174 2.41 9.96 13.30
N SER A 175 2.88 9.33 14.37
CA SER A 175 3.83 9.95 15.31
C SER A 175 5.24 10.15 14.72
N LYS A 176 5.48 9.66 13.49
CA LYS A 176 6.78 9.71 12.79
C LYS A 176 7.93 9.06 13.57
N ASP A 177 7.61 8.15 14.49
CA ASP A 177 8.57 7.31 15.19
C ASP A 177 8.62 5.94 14.49
N PRO A 178 9.63 5.70 13.62
CA PRO A 178 9.69 4.47 12.84
C PRO A 178 9.97 3.24 13.71
N ARG A 179 10.63 3.39 14.86
CA ARG A 179 10.89 2.26 15.78
C ARG A 179 9.60 1.82 16.46
N ARG A 180 8.80 2.77 16.95
CA ARG A 180 7.49 2.49 17.52
C ARG A 180 6.56 1.87 16.49
N ALA A 181 6.57 2.36 15.25
CA ALA A 181 5.76 1.82 14.16
C ALA A 181 6.15 0.38 13.80
N ALA A 182 7.44 0.11 13.63
CA ALA A 182 7.94 -1.24 13.35
C ALA A 182 7.60 -2.22 14.49
N SER A 183 7.77 -1.81 15.75
CA SER A 183 7.39 -2.63 16.91
C SER A 183 5.88 -2.92 16.95
N ALA A 184 5.04 -1.92 16.67
CA ALA A 184 3.58 -2.09 16.66
C ALA A 184 3.13 -3.04 15.54
N LEU A 185 3.77 -2.98 14.36
CA LEU A 185 3.51 -3.87 13.23
C LEU A 185 3.95 -5.30 13.53
N ASP A 186 5.15 -5.51 14.09
CA ASP A 186 5.63 -6.82 14.53
C ASP A 186 4.65 -7.46 15.52
N ASP A 187 4.13 -6.67 16.45
CA ASP A 187 3.14 -7.10 17.43
C ASP A 187 1.78 -7.41 16.80
N LEU A 188 1.34 -6.64 15.81
CA LEU A 188 0.10 -6.91 15.06
C LEU A 188 0.21 -8.24 14.32
N ILE A 189 1.26 -8.42 13.51
CA ILE A 189 1.44 -9.62 12.68
C ILE A 189 1.63 -10.88 13.52
N ARG A 190 2.39 -10.78 14.62
CA ARG A 190 2.58 -11.91 15.55
C ARG A 190 1.27 -12.40 16.16
N ASN A 191 0.36 -11.49 16.48
CA ASN A 191 -0.92 -11.83 17.12
C ASN A 191 -2.04 -12.11 16.10
N TYR A 192 -1.91 -11.57 14.88
CA TYR A 192 -2.87 -11.66 13.79
C TYR A 192 -2.16 -11.89 12.44
N PRO A 193 -1.63 -13.10 12.18
CA PRO A 193 -0.87 -13.37 10.96
C PRO A 193 -1.65 -13.16 9.66
N THR A 194 -2.98 -13.26 9.71
CA THR A 194 -3.89 -12.99 8.58
C THR A 194 -3.85 -11.54 8.10
N GLU A 195 -3.34 -10.62 8.92
CA GLU A 195 -3.17 -9.21 8.56
C GLU A 195 -1.91 -8.97 7.72
N LEU A 196 -0.98 -9.92 7.64
CA LEU A 196 0.29 -9.74 6.93
C LEU A 196 0.12 -9.25 5.48
N PRO A 197 -0.82 -9.76 4.66
CA PRO A 197 -1.00 -9.28 3.29
C PRO A 197 -1.47 -7.82 3.22
N LEU A 198 -2.22 -7.35 4.22
CA LEU A 198 -2.73 -5.98 4.27
C LEU A 198 -1.63 -4.97 4.63
N TRP A 199 -0.68 -5.39 5.46
CA TRP A 199 0.36 -4.53 6.03
C TRP A 199 1.77 -4.86 5.52
N SER A 200 1.91 -5.71 4.51
CA SER A 200 3.22 -6.19 4.05
C SER A 200 4.11 -5.04 3.57
N THR A 201 3.54 -4.11 2.82
CA THR A 201 4.24 -2.92 2.29
C THR A 201 4.66 -1.98 3.41
N GLU A 202 3.78 -1.72 4.37
CA GLU A 202 4.03 -0.90 5.56
C GLU A 202 5.08 -1.53 6.47
N LEU A 203 5.06 -2.86 6.61
CA LEU A 203 6.03 -3.59 7.44
C LEU A 203 7.44 -3.46 6.87
N VAL A 204 7.61 -3.70 5.57
CA VAL A 204 8.92 -3.55 4.91
C VAL A 204 9.41 -2.10 4.99
N SER A 205 8.55 -1.12 4.68
CA SER A 205 8.93 0.29 4.72
C SER A 205 9.27 0.80 6.11
N THR A 206 8.47 0.48 7.13
CA THR A 206 8.74 0.87 8.52
C THR A 206 9.98 0.17 9.08
N ALA A 207 10.25 -1.08 8.70
CA ALA A 207 11.50 -1.76 9.07
C ALA A 207 12.72 -1.05 8.48
N ILE A 208 12.69 -0.64 7.21
CA ILE A 208 13.78 0.12 6.58
C ILE A 208 13.99 1.48 7.27
N LEU A 209 12.90 2.20 7.59
CA LEU A 209 12.98 3.49 8.29
C LEU A 209 13.52 3.33 9.72
N ALA A 210 13.08 2.29 10.44
CA ALA A 210 13.57 1.99 11.78
C ALA A 210 15.06 1.62 11.74
N ALA A 211 15.47 0.85 10.73
CA ALA A 211 16.86 0.52 10.49
C ALA A 211 17.72 1.76 10.23
N SER A 212 17.25 2.67 9.38
CA SER A 212 17.93 3.95 9.12
C SER A 212 18.08 4.78 10.40
N ALA A 213 17.02 4.90 11.20
CA ALA A 213 17.08 5.63 12.46
C ALA A 213 18.07 4.98 13.45
N CYS A 214 18.14 3.63 13.52
CA CYS A 214 19.16 2.92 14.31
C CYS A 214 20.57 3.15 13.78
N LEU A 215 20.76 3.20 12.47
CA LEU A 215 22.03 3.48 11.84
C LEU A 215 22.52 4.91 12.16
N ASP A 216 21.63 5.90 12.12
CA ASP A 216 21.92 7.29 12.46
C ASP A 216 22.30 7.46 13.93
N ASP A 217 21.63 6.74 14.83
CA ASP A 217 21.95 6.70 16.27
C ASP A 217 23.22 5.89 16.60
N GLY A 218 23.78 5.16 15.62
CA GLY A 218 24.94 4.27 15.80
C GLY A 218 24.62 2.92 16.43
N ASP A 219 23.34 2.55 16.58
CA ASP A 219 22.91 1.21 17.00
C ASP A 219 22.92 0.23 15.81
N LEU A 220 24.12 -0.21 15.45
CA LEU A 220 24.39 -1.01 14.26
C LEU A 220 23.74 -2.40 14.29
N ASP A 221 23.59 -3.00 15.48
CA ASP A 221 22.99 -4.33 15.61
C ASP A 221 21.47 -4.28 15.38
N SER A 222 20.78 -3.29 15.97
CA SER A 222 19.36 -3.08 15.71
C SER A 222 19.10 -2.66 14.26
N ALA A 223 19.94 -1.79 13.70
CA ALA A 223 19.84 -1.38 12.30
C ALA A 223 19.88 -2.59 11.36
N ARG A 224 20.89 -3.45 11.54
CA ARG A 224 21.06 -4.67 10.77
C ARG A 224 19.86 -5.61 10.92
N SER A 225 19.39 -5.86 12.15
CA SER A 225 18.25 -6.73 12.39
C SER A 225 16.99 -6.25 11.66
N HIS A 226 16.75 -4.93 11.63
CA HIS A 226 15.61 -4.36 10.91
C HIS A 226 15.74 -4.47 9.39
N PHE A 227 16.95 -4.30 8.82
CA PHE A 227 17.18 -4.56 7.39
C PHE A 227 16.97 -6.03 7.01
N GLU A 228 17.49 -6.96 7.82
CA GLU A 228 17.30 -8.40 7.60
C GLU A 228 15.81 -8.79 7.67
N LYS A 229 15.04 -8.20 8.59
CA LYS A 229 13.58 -8.37 8.63
C LYS A 229 12.91 -7.87 7.35
N ALA A 230 13.28 -6.69 6.87
CA ALA A 230 12.71 -6.14 5.63
C ALA A 230 12.93 -7.10 4.45
N ILE A 231 14.15 -7.64 4.30
CA ILE A 231 14.49 -8.62 3.26
C ILE A 231 13.74 -9.95 3.44
N ALA A 232 13.58 -10.42 4.68
CA ALA A 232 12.86 -11.66 4.96
C ALA A 232 11.38 -11.57 4.56
N HIS A 233 10.78 -10.38 4.65
CA HIS A 233 9.40 -10.14 4.23
C HIS A 233 9.27 -9.86 2.73
N ASP A 234 10.21 -9.12 2.14
CA ASP A 234 10.29 -8.85 0.71
C ASP A 234 11.75 -8.94 0.23
N PRO A 235 12.13 -10.04 -0.46
CA PRO A 235 13.49 -10.20 -0.97
C PRO A 235 13.97 -9.07 -1.89
N SER A 236 13.06 -8.35 -2.56
CA SER A 236 13.43 -7.22 -3.42
C SER A 236 13.96 -6.02 -2.63
N ALA A 237 13.69 -5.95 -1.32
CA ALA A 237 14.24 -4.92 -0.43
C ALA A 237 15.77 -4.96 -0.37
N ILE A 238 16.41 -6.05 -0.78
CA ILE A 238 17.87 -6.18 -0.85
C ILE A 238 18.48 -5.10 -1.76
N GLU A 239 17.82 -4.74 -2.86
CA GLU A 239 18.31 -3.74 -3.82
C GLU A 239 18.49 -2.34 -3.18
N LYS A 240 17.72 -2.06 -2.13
CA LYS A 240 17.73 -0.76 -1.44
C LYS A 240 18.55 -0.76 -0.15
N THR A 241 18.76 -1.94 0.44
CA THR A 241 19.31 -2.09 1.79
C THR A 241 20.72 -2.67 1.78
N ARG A 242 21.19 -3.22 0.65
CA ARG A 242 22.50 -3.85 0.50
C ARG A 242 23.64 -2.96 1.01
N GLU A 243 23.76 -1.75 0.50
CA GLU A 243 24.83 -0.81 0.84
C GLU A 243 24.78 -0.45 2.33
N ALA A 244 23.59 -0.31 2.90
CA ALA A 244 23.39 -0.01 4.31
C ALA A 244 23.76 -1.19 5.24
N LEU A 245 23.47 -2.43 4.82
CA LEU A 245 23.88 -3.65 5.52
C LEU A 245 25.41 -3.81 5.54
N VAL A 246 26.05 -3.55 4.39
CA VAL A 246 27.52 -3.54 4.28
C VAL A 246 28.09 -2.43 5.16
N LEU A 247 27.50 -1.23 5.13
CA LEU A 247 27.92 -0.11 5.98
C LEU A 247 27.82 -0.42 7.48
N CYS A 248 26.73 -1.04 7.95
CA CYS A 248 26.59 -1.45 9.34
C CYS A 248 27.76 -2.35 9.77
N THR A 249 28.16 -3.26 8.89
CA THR A 249 29.27 -4.19 9.13
C THR A 249 30.61 -3.44 9.18
N VAL A 250 30.86 -2.55 8.22
CA VAL A 250 32.08 -1.73 8.15
C VAL A 250 32.21 -0.83 9.37
N LEU A 251 31.15 -0.09 9.72
CA LEU A 251 31.13 0.80 10.88
C LEU A 251 31.34 0.03 12.20
N GLY A 252 30.90 -1.23 12.28
CA GLY A 252 31.14 -2.09 13.44
C GLY A 252 32.61 -2.36 13.73
N THR A 253 33.47 -2.26 12.70
CA THR A 253 34.94 -2.40 12.78
C THR A 253 35.68 -1.07 12.96
N CYS A 254 34.97 0.05 13.04
CA CYS A 254 35.58 1.35 13.32
C CYS A 254 35.96 1.47 14.80
N GLY A 255 37.13 2.05 15.06
CA GLY A 255 37.68 2.22 16.41
C GLY A 255 38.46 1.00 16.93
N ALA A 256 38.63 0.92 18.24
CA ALA A 256 39.32 -0.21 18.87
C ALA A 256 38.49 -1.49 18.73
N LEU A 257 39.04 -2.50 18.06
CA LEU A 257 38.37 -3.77 17.81
C LEU A 257 38.97 -4.88 18.69
N PRO A 258 38.31 -5.26 19.80
CA PRO A 258 38.79 -6.36 20.62
C PRO A 258 38.57 -7.71 19.92
N PRO A 259 39.40 -8.74 20.21
CA PRO A 259 39.32 -10.05 19.55
C PRO A 259 37.93 -10.71 19.64
N GLN A 260 37.21 -10.53 20.75
CA GLN A 260 35.87 -11.09 20.93
C GLN A 260 34.85 -10.48 19.96
N LYS A 261 34.93 -9.16 19.72
CA LYS A 261 34.06 -8.48 18.75
C LYS A 261 34.47 -8.85 17.32
N ALA A 262 35.78 -9.02 17.07
CA ALA A 262 36.27 -9.48 15.77
C ALA A 262 35.74 -10.87 15.39
N LEU A 263 35.65 -11.80 16.35
CA LEU A 263 35.04 -13.13 16.12
C LEU A 263 33.57 -13.06 15.69
N ILE A 264 32.80 -12.10 16.23
CA ILE A 264 31.39 -11.88 15.87
C ILE A 264 31.26 -11.21 14.50
N LEU A 265 32.17 -10.28 14.17
CA LEU A 265 32.13 -9.54 12.90
C LEU A 265 32.70 -10.35 11.72
N ALA A 266 33.60 -11.31 11.95
CA ALA A 266 34.16 -12.14 10.88
C ALA A 266 33.12 -12.81 9.96
N PRO A 267 32.11 -13.55 10.46
CA PRO A 267 31.07 -14.12 9.61
C PRO A 267 30.22 -13.05 8.91
N ARG A 268 29.96 -11.93 9.59
CA ARG A 268 29.20 -10.80 9.03
C ARG A 268 29.92 -10.13 7.86
N ILE A 269 31.26 -10.07 7.90
CA ILE A 269 32.09 -9.56 6.81
C ILE A 269 32.05 -10.52 5.62
N ALA A 270 32.09 -11.83 5.85
CA ALA A 270 31.96 -12.81 4.78
C ALA A 270 30.61 -12.66 4.06
N GLU A 271 29.51 -12.56 4.80
CA GLU A 271 28.17 -12.32 4.25
C GLU A 271 28.08 -10.98 3.49
N ALA A 272 28.65 -9.91 4.05
CA ALA A 272 28.72 -8.61 3.37
C ALA A 272 29.54 -8.69 2.07
N ARG A 273 30.52 -9.60 2.00
CA ARG A 273 31.37 -9.79 0.82
C ARG A 273 30.65 -10.57 -0.28
N ASP A 274 29.76 -11.48 0.09
CA ASP A 274 28.85 -12.12 -0.88
C ASP A 274 27.89 -11.10 -1.50
N LEU A 275 27.50 -10.06 -0.75
CA LEU A 275 26.65 -8.98 -1.24
C LEU A 275 27.39 -7.97 -2.13
N MET A 276 28.60 -7.57 -1.73
CA MET A 276 29.41 -6.55 -2.42
C MET A 276 30.90 -6.96 -2.46
N PRO A 277 31.30 -7.83 -3.40
CA PRO A 277 32.61 -8.47 -3.39
C PRO A 277 33.79 -7.52 -3.64
N GLU A 278 33.54 -6.42 -4.35
CA GLU A 278 34.55 -5.44 -4.78
C GLU A 278 34.56 -4.17 -3.92
N GLU A 279 33.76 -4.11 -2.84
CA GLU A 279 33.62 -2.91 -2.02
C GLU A 279 34.92 -2.58 -1.24
N PRO A 280 35.62 -1.46 -1.53
CA PRO A 280 36.90 -1.15 -0.89
C PRO A 280 36.78 -0.94 0.63
N ALA A 281 35.67 -0.36 1.09
CA ALA A 281 35.42 -0.16 2.53
C ALA A 281 35.30 -1.50 3.30
N LEU A 282 34.84 -2.55 2.63
CA LEU A 282 34.74 -3.88 3.21
C LEU A 282 36.11 -4.57 3.35
N LEU A 283 37.03 -4.35 2.42
CA LEU A 283 38.41 -4.82 2.52
C LEU A 283 39.14 -4.23 3.73
N ILE A 284 38.86 -2.96 4.05
CA ILE A 284 39.39 -2.30 5.26
C ILE A 284 38.85 -3.02 6.51
N ALA A 285 37.55 -3.28 6.56
CA ALA A 285 36.91 -3.97 7.68
C ALA A 285 37.47 -5.38 7.88
N GLU A 286 37.64 -6.14 6.79
CA GLU A 286 38.19 -7.51 6.83
C GLU A 286 39.64 -7.52 7.32
N SER A 287 40.47 -6.60 6.83
CA SER A 287 41.85 -6.48 7.29
C SER A 287 41.93 -6.21 8.79
N ARG A 288 41.09 -5.29 9.31
CA ARG A 288 41.03 -4.98 10.75
C ARG A 288 40.58 -6.16 11.60
N VAL A 289 39.64 -6.95 11.13
CA VAL A 289 39.24 -8.19 11.82
C VAL A 289 40.40 -9.17 11.89
N HIS A 290 41.14 -9.36 10.79
CA HIS A 290 42.33 -10.22 10.80
C HIS A 290 43.46 -9.70 11.70
N GLU A 291 43.70 -8.38 11.72
CA GLU A 291 44.64 -7.75 12.66
C GLU A 291 44.24 -8.01 14.12
N ALA A 292 42.97 -7.80 14.47
CA ALA A 292 42.45 -8.02 15.81
C ALA A 292 42.50 -9.51 16.24
N LEU A 293 42.42 -10.43 15.29
CA LEU A 293 42.57 -11.87 15.52
C LEU A 293 44.04 -12.34 15.49
N GLY A 294 44.99 -11.45 15.19
CA GLY A 294 46.42 -11.75 15.14
C GLY A 294 46.92 -12.35 13.82
N ASP A 295 46.11 -12.39 12.76
CA ASP A 295 46.49 -12.87 11.42
C ASP A 295 47.04 -11.72 10.55
N LEU A 296 48.22 -11.23 10.92
CA LEU A 296 48.87 -10.10 10.24
C LEU A 296 49.22 -10.39 8.77
N ARG A 297 49.47 -11.66 8.43
CA ARG A 297 49.81 -12.04 7.06
C ARG A 297 48.62 -11.86 6.13
N ARG A 298 47.44 -12.30 6.57
CA ARG A 298 46.21 -12.16 5.79
C ARG A 298 45.78 -10.69 5.69
N SER A 299 45.88 -9.94 6.78
CA SER A 299 45.70 -8.48 6.76
C SER A 299 46.61 -7.79 5.74
N ALA A 300 47.92 -8.09 5.73
CA ALA A 300 48.86 -7.48 4.80
C ALA A 300 48.52 -7.78 3.32
N ASN A 301 48.06 -8.99 3.02
CA ASN A 301 47.60 -9.35 1.67
C ASN A 301 46.36 -8.56 1.26
N ILE A 302 45.39 -8.38 2.17
CA ILE A 302 44.16 -7.61 1.90
C ILE A 302 44.49 -6.12 1.67
N TRP A 303 45.40 -5.55 2.47
CA TRP A 303 45.88 -4.17 2.26
C TRP A 303 46.58 -3.98 0.91
N TRP A 304 47.31 -4.99 0.43
CA TRP A 304 47.91 -4.96 -0.89
C TRP A 304 46.85 -4.98 -2.00
N GLN A 305 45.86 -5.87 -1.91
CA GLN A 305 44.71 -5.92 -2.83
C GLN A 305 43.95 -4.58 -2.86
N LEU A 306 43.68 -3.99 -1.69
CA LEU A 306 42.98 -2.71 -1.59
C LEU A 306 43.72 -1.57 -2.32
N ARG A 307 45.06 -1.54 -2.27
CA ARG A 307 45.85 -0.55 -3.01
C ARG A 307 45.73 -0.73 -4.53
N GLU A 308 45.67 -1.98 -5.00
CA GLU A 308 45.45 -2.26 -6.42
C GLU A 308 44.04 -1.82 -6.85
N THR A 309 43.01 -2.10 -6.04
CA THR A 309 41.63 -1.72 -6.33
C THR A 309 41.44 -0.20 -6.37
N VAL A 310 42.06 0.55 -5.46
CA VAL A 310 41.91 2.02 -5.36
C VAL A 310 42.81 2.76 -6.36
N GLY A 311 43.89 2.13 -6.85
CA GLY A 311 44.81 2.72 -7.83
C GLY A 311 45.64 3.90 -7.29
N GLY A 312 45.79 4.02 -5.97
CA GLY A 312 46.44 5.17 -5.34
C GLY A 312 46.58 5.08 -3.81
N PRO A 313 46.91 6.19 -3.11
CA PRO A 313 46.95 6.21 -1.66
C PRO A 313 45.55 5.94 -1.08
N VAL A 314 45.48 5.01 -0.12
CA VAL A 314 44.22 4.60 0.50
C VAL A 314 43.83 5.58 1.60
N ASP A 315 42.72 6.28 1.41
CA ASP A 315 42.07 7.07 2.45
C ASP A 315 40.86 6.29 2.99
N SER A 316 41.03 5.65 4.14
CA SER A 316 39.97 4.86 4.76
C SER A 316 38.75 5.69 5.17
N GLY A 317 38.94 6.96 5.56
CA GLY A 317 37.85 7.82 5.96
C GLY A 317 36.96 8.16 4.77
N LYS A 318 37.59 8.51 3.65
CA LYS A 318 36.88 8.81 2.39
C LYS A 318 36.09 7.60 1.87
N LEU A 319 36.69 6.41 1.84
CA LEU A 319 36.02 5.20 1.35
C LEU A 319 34.79 4.81 2.19
N ILE A 320 34.87 4.97 3.51
CA ILE A 320 33.73 4.71 4.40
C ILE A 320 32.62 5.77 4.20
N GLU A 321 33.00 7.04 4.03
CA GLU A 321 32.03 8.11 3.78
C GLU A 321 31.35 7.95 2.40
N ASP A 322 32.08 7.51 1.38
CA ASP A 322 31.53 7.20 0.06
C ASP A 322 30.53 6.03 0.12
N LEU A 323 30.83 4.97 0.89
CA LEU A 323 29.88 3.89 1.16
C LEU A 323 28.67 4.39 1.95
N ARG A 324 28.87 5.23 2.97
CA ARG A 324 27.79 5.85 3.74
C ARG A 324 26.85 6.65 2.85
N ARG A 325 27.41 7.48 1.97
CA ARG A 325 26.64 8.28 1.02
C ARG A 325 25.83 7.39 0.09
N ARG A 326 26.42 6.36 -0.51
CA ARG A 326 25.70 5.41 -1.37
C ARG A 326 24.61 4.66 -0.61
N ALA A 327 24.85 4.26 0.64
CA ALA A 327 23.84 3.66 1.48
C ALA A 327 22.64 4.59 1.74
N ILE A 328 22.89 5.86 2.07
CA ILE A 328 21.83 6.86 2.23
C ILE A 328 21.04 7.05 0.93
N LEU A 329 21.74 7.15 -0.21
CA LEU A 329 21.12 7.28 -1.53
C LEU A 329 20.29 6.05 -1.87
N ALA A 330 20.79 4.84 -1.63
CA ALA A 330 20.13 3.56 -1.88
C ALA A 330 18.90 3.33 -0.96
N LEU A 331 18.97 3.76 0.30
CA LEU A 331 17.83 3.74 1.22
C LEU A 331 16.77 4.77 0.83
N ALA A 332 17.21 5.94 0.40
CA ALA A 332 16.40 6.92 -0.31
C ALA A 332 16.14 6.50 -1.76
N GLY A 333 16.45 5.24 -2.13
CA GLY A 333 16.85 4.66 -3.42
C GLY A 333 16.90 5.52 -4.68
N ILE A 334 17.42 6.73 -4.54
CA ILE A 334 17.99 7.48 -5.64
C ILE A 334 18.99 6.50 -6.27
N GLY A 335 18.74 6.08 -7.52
CA GLY A 335 19.70 5.25 -8.24
C GLY A 335 21.04 5.96 -8.26
N GLU A 336 22.16 5.22 -8.37
CA GLU A 336 23.44 5.85 -8.66
C GLU A 336 23.27 6.66 -9.95
N GLU A 337 23.04 7.97 -9.84
CA GLU A 337 23.51 8.86 -10.89
C GLU A 337 25.02 8.63 -10.91
N PRO A 338 25.59 8.22 -12.06
CA PRO A 338 27.03 8.14 -12.17
C PRO A 338 27.54 9.52 -11.78
N PHE A 339 28.21 9.62 -10.63
CA PHE A 339 29.02 10.77 -10.36
C PHE A 339 30.21 10.58 -11.28
N ASP A 340 30.04 11.10 -12.50
CA ASP A 340 31.14 11.55 -13.32
C ASP A 340 32.04 12.32 -12.36
N GLN A 341 33.24 11.79 -12.12
CA GLN A 341 34.34 12.62 -11.66
C GLN A 341 34.71 13.55 -12.82
N GLY A 342 33.78 14.42 -13.19
CA GLY A 342 34.02 15.60 -13.98
C GLY A 342 34.12 16.74 -13.01
N GLU A 343 35.23 17.46 -13.08
CA GLU A 343 35.35 18.88 -12.79
C GLU A 343 33.98 19.61 -12.81
N GLU A 344 33.78 20.59 -11.91
CA GLU A 344 32.68 21.56 -12.01
C GLU A 344 32.43 21.88 -13.50
N GLN A 345 31.34 21.34 -14.07
CA GLN A 345 31.04 21.64 -15.47
C GLN A 345 30.82 23.16 -15.52
N PRO A 346 31.58 23.90 -16.35
CA PRO A 346 31.59 25.37 -16.37
C PRO A 346 30.24 26.01 -16.72
N ASP A 347 29.22 25.19 -17.05
CA ASP A 347 27.88 25.61 -17.46
C ASP A 347 26.81 25.50 -16.37
N GLN A 348 27.10 25.00 -15.16
CA GLN A 348 26.10 24.98 -14.07
C GLN A 348 25.84 26.39 -13.53
N ARG A 349 24.60 26.84 -13.66
CA ARG A 349 24.14 28.17 -13.22
C ARG A 349 23.24 28.04 -12.01
N ARG A 350 23.47 28.89 -11.01
CA ARG A 350 22.79 28.81 -9.72
C ARG A 350 22.21 30.17 -9.30
N SER A 351 21.09 30.13 -8.60
CA SER A 351 20.53 31.24 -7.85
C SER A 351 20.47 30.89 -6.35
N GLU A 352 19.71 31.65 -5.57
CA GLU A 352 19.50 31.38 -4.14
C GLU A 352 18.81 30.02 -3.96
N HIS A 353 17.72 29.82 -4.70
CA HIS A 353 16.79 28.69 -4.54
C HIS A 353 16.86 27.64 -5.66
N PHE A 354 17.55 27.92 -6.77
CA PHE A 354 17.56 27.02 -7.94
C PHE A 354 18.96 26.62 -8.39
N LEU A 355 19.07 25.37 -8.83
CA LEU A 355 20.23 24.83 -9.56
C LEU A 355 19.76 24.44 -10.96
N VAL A 356 20.33 25.07 -12.00
CA VAL A 356 19.87 24.88 -13.38
C VAL A 356 20.82 23.99 -14.17
N GLU A 357 20.25 23.00 -14.84
CA GLU A 357 20.91 22.06 -15.74
C GLU A 357 20.35 22.23 -17.16
N GLY A 358 21.24 22.46 -18.13
CA GLY A 358 20.87 22.66 -19.53
C GLY A 358 20.36 24.07 -19.86
N GLY A 359 19.84 24.23 -21.08
CA GLY A 359 19.37 25.50 -21.64
C GLY A 359 20.51 26.41 -22.10
N ASP A 360 20.22 27.29 -23.05
CA ASP A 360 21.21 28.28 -23.48
C ASP A 360 21.45 29.34 -22.40
N GLY A 361 22.61 30.00 -22.48
CA GLY A 361 22.99 30.98 -21.49
C GLY A 361 22.10 32.23 -21.41
N THR A 362 21.33 32.52 -22.44
CA THR A 362 20.43 33.67 -22.48
C THR A 362 19.11 33.32 -21.79
N THR A 363 18.57 32.15 -22.09
CA THR A 363 17.36 31.57 -21.52
C THR A 363 17.48 31.41 -20.02
N VAL A 364 18.58 30.82 -19.52
CA VAL A 364 18.80 30.69 -18.07
C VAL A 364 18.87 32.05 -17.37
N ARG A 365 19.50 33.06 -18.00
CA ARG A 365 19.64 34.41 -17.41
C ARG A 365 18.31 35.14 -17.30
N LYS A 366 17.37 34.90 -18.23
CA LYS A 366 16.02 35.46 -18.21
C LYS A 366 15.11 34.73 -17.22
N LEU A 367 15.16 33.41 -17.23
CA LEU A 367 14.26 32.54 -16.48
C LEU A 367 14.52 32.56 -14.97
N LEU A 368 15.78 32.52 -14.54
CA LEU A 368 16.14 32.43 -13.12
C LEU A 368 15.54 33.56 -12.26
N PRO A 369 15.66 34.85 -12.64
CA PRO A 369 15.00 35.93 -11.90
C PRO A 369 13.48 35.78 -11.79
N HIS A 370 12.83 35.21 -12.82
CA HIS A 370 11.38 35.00 -12.82
C HIS A 370 10.99 33.87 -11.88
N LEU A 371 11.72 32.74 -11.89
CA LEU A 371 11.50 31.65 -10.93
C LEU A 371 11.66 32.13 -9.48
N GLU A 372 12.69 32.92 -9.20
CA GLU A 372 12.93 33.50 -7.87
C GLU A 372 11.80 34.45 -7.45
N HIS A 373 11.33 35.30 -8.37
CA HIS A 373 10.21 36.20 -8.10
C HIS A 373 8.94 35.42 -7.76
N HIS A 374 8.56 34.46 -8.60
CA HIS A 374 7.33 33.68 -8.40
C HIS A 374 7.41 32.81 -7.14
N LEU A 375 8.55 32.16 -6.87
CA LEU A 375 8.73 31.37 -5.65
C LEU A 375 8.47 32.23 -4.40
N ARG A 376 9.02 33.46 -4.36
CA ARG A 376 8.83 34.37 -3.23
C ARG A 376 7.39 34.87 -3.10
N GLN A 377 6.72 35.18 -4.22
CA GLN A 377 5.30 35.59 -4.19
C GLN A 377 4.41 34.47 -3.67
N ILE A 378 4.55 33.26 -4.23
CA ILE A 378 3.78 32.08 -3.80
C ILE A 378 4.04 31.77 -2.33
N ALA A 379 5.30 31.87 -1.88
CA ALA A 379 5.63 31.63 -0.49
C ALA A 379 5.03 32.67 0.46
N LEU A 380 5.03 33.95 0.06
CA LEU A 380 4.39 35.01 0.82
C LEU A 380 2.89 34.77 0.97
N GLU A 381 2.22 34.35 -0.10
CA GLU A 381 0.78 34.07 -0.10
C GLU A 381 0.42 32.84 0.75
N LEU A 382 1.22 31.78 0.69
CA LEU A 382 0.94 30.53 1.43
C LEU A 382 1.39 30.54 2.89
N PHE A 383 2.50 31.21 3.20
CA PHE A 383 3.14 31.12 4.52
C PHE A 383 3.20 32.46 5.28
N GLY A 384 3.00 33.59 4.61
CA GLY A 384 3.12 34.92 5.19
C GLY A 384 4.56 35.47 5.19
N GLU A 385 4.74 36.65 5.80
CA GLU A 385 6.03 37.34 5.86
C GLU A 385 7.04 36.61 6.76
N GLY A 386 8.31 36.58 6.32
CA GLY A 386 9.44 36.06 7.12
C GLY A 386 9.74 34.57 6.98
N THR A 387 8.95 33.83 6.21
CA THR A 387 9.18 32.41 5.93
C THR A 387 10.14 32.21 4.76
N HIS A 388 11.21 31.44 4.96
CA HIS A 388 12.08 31.01 3.86
C HIS A 388 11.39 29.88 3.08
N PRO A 389 11.24 30.00 1.75
CA PRO A 389 10.40 29.09 0.96
C PRO A 389 10.92 27.64 0.92
N LEU A 390 12.23 27.42 1.10
CA LEU A 390 12.85 26.13 0.88
C LEU A 390 13.75 25.61 2.02
N ASP A 391 13.77 26.21 3.21
CA ASP A 391 14.60 25.77 4.36
C ASP A 391 16.06 25.44 3.99
N GLY A 392 16.68 26.25 3.12
CA GLY A 392 18.07 26.06 2.67
C GLY A 392 18.27 24.98 1.59
N SER A 393 17.23 24.27 1.17
CA SER A 393 17.27 23.38 0.01
C SER A 393 17.17 24.16 -1.30
N ARG A 394 17.79 23.62 -2.37
CA ARG A 394 17.65 24.13 -3.73
C ARG A 394 16.86 23.17 -4.59
N VAL A 395 16.02 23.71 -5.47
CA VAL A 395 15.24 22.95 -6.45
C VAL A 395 16.08 22.80 -7.72
N ARG A 396 16.16 21.56 -8.23
CA ARG A 396 16.80 21.30 -9.53
C ARG A 396 15.87 21.77 -10.64
N VAL A 397 16.42 22.46 -11.63
CA VAL A 397 15.69 22.94 -12.81
C VAL A 397 16.37 22.35 -14.03
N LYS A 398 15.65 21.56 -14.82
CA LYS A 398 16.17 20.98 -16.05
C LYS A 398 15.50 21.63 -17.26
N ILE A 399 16.30 22.29 -18.09
CA ILE A 399 15.80 22.96 -19.30
C ILE A 399 15.99 22.05 -20.51
N HIS A 400 14.88 21.73 -21.16
CA HIS A 400 14.79 20.94 -22.38
C HIS A 400 14.79 21.82 -23.61
N ALA A 401 15.31 21.31 -24.72
CA ALA A 401 15.44 22.07 -25.96
C ALA A 401 14.09 22.45 -26.61
N SER A 402 13.01 21.71 -26.33
CA SER A 402 11.67 22.00 -26.85
C SER A 402 10.56 21.31 -26.05
N PRO A 403 9.29 21.71 -26.21
CA PRO A 403 8.14 21.07 -25.57
C PRO A 403 7.97 19.59 -25.94
N GLU A 404 8.35 19.22 -27.16
CA GLU A 404 8.30 17.83 -27.63
C GLU A 404 9.35 16.97 -26.94
N LYS A 405 10.53 17.51 -26.66
CA LYS A 405 11.57 16.80 -25.90
C LYS A 405 11.19 16.57 -24.45
N LEU A 406 10.52 17.55 -23.84
CA LEU A 406 9.93 17.37 -22.52
C LEU A 406 8.87 16.26 -22.54
N ALA A 407 7.93 16.31 -23.49
CA ALA A 407 6.90 15.28 -23.65
C ALA A 407 7.47 13.87 -23.87
N GLU A 408 8.54 13.75 -24.69
CA GLU A 408 9.25 12.49 -24.95
C GLU A 408 9.82 11.89 -23.66
N GLN A 409 10.40 12.71 -22.77
CA GLN A 409 10.93 12.24 -21.48
C GLN A 409 9.84 11.60 -20.62
N PHE A 410 8.65 12.20 -20.58
CA PHE A 410 7.56 11.76 -19.70
C PHE A 410 6.53 10.86 -20.38
N ARG A 411 6.71 10.55 -21.67
CA ARG A 411 5.79 9.77 -22.50
C ARG A 411 4.38 10.38 -22.54
N ASP A 412 4.31 11.70 -22.65
CA ASP A 412 3.05 12.42 -22.77
C ASP A 412 2.52 12.38 -24.22
N ASP A 413 1.20 12.37 -24.38
CA ASP A 413 0.53 12.34 -25.70
C ASP A 413 0.60 13.68 -26.47
N GLY A 414 1.31 14.69 -25.95
CA GLY A 414 1.42 16.01 -26.54
C GLY A 414 2.49 16.89 -25.90
N PRO A 415 2.84 18.02 -26.54
CA PRO A 415 3.86 18.94 -26.05
C PRO A 415 3.51 19.46 -24.65
N SER A 416 4.54 19.58 -23.80
CA SER A 416 4.41 20.10 -22.44
C SER A 416 5.36 21.27 -22.24
N ASP A 417 4.88 22.33 -21.59
CA ASP A 417 5.65 23.56 -21.39
C ASP A 417 6.53 23.47 -20.14
N ALA A 418 5.98 22.91 -19.06
CA ALA A 418 6.64 22.73 -17.78
C ALA A 418 6.05 21.52 -17.04
N ARG A 419 6.88 20.88 -16.21
CA ARG A 419 6.45 19.73 -15.39
C ARG A 419 7.27 19.63 -14.12
N LEU A 420 6.60 19.45 -12.98
CA LEU A 420 7.25 19.06 -11.75
C LEU A 420 7.38 17.54 -11.65
N GLU A 421 8.61 17.05 -11.57
CA GLU A 421 8.91 15.68 -11.16
C GLU A 421 9.17 15.65 -9.65
N VAL A 422 8.26 14.99 -8.91
CA VAL A 422 8.43 14.77 -7.47
C VAL A 422 8.71 13.29 -7.23
N VAL A 423 9.94 12.99 -6.84
CA VAL A 423 10.32 11.64 -6.43
C VAL A 423 9.97 11.50 -4.95
N ARG A 424 8.90 10.75 -4.65
CA ARG A 424 8.46 10.46 -3.28
C ARG A 424 8.90 9.06 -2.87
N ARG A 425 9.33 8.90 -1.62
CA ARG A 425 9.57 7.60 -0.99
C ARG A 425 9.07 7.58 0.42
N TYR A 426 8.26 6.57 0.72
CA TYR A 426 7.64 6.42 2.04
C TYR A 426 6.88 7.68 2.48
N GLY A 427 6.22 8.36 1.54
CA GLY A 427 5.50 9.63 1.77
C GLY A 427 6.38 10.88 1.83
N ILE A 428 7.71 10.74 1.92
CA ILE A 428 8.66 11.85 1.99
C ILE A 428 9.09 12.24 0.58
N VAL A 429 9.18 13.55 0.33
CA VAL A 429 9.73 14.09 -0.92
C VAL A 429 11.26 13.97 -0.86
N VAL A 430 11.83 13.16 -1.75
CA VAL A 430 13.27 12.86 -1.82
C VAL A 430 13.99 13.80 -2.76
N SER A 431 13.36 14.09 -3.91
CA SER A 431 13.83 15.10 -4.84
C SER A 431 12.68 15.74 -5.58
N GLU A 432 12.87 17.02 -5.90
CA GLU A 432 11.98 17.80 -6.74
C GLU A 432 12.81 18.36 -7.90
N THR A 433 12.38 18.05 -9.11
CA THR A 433 13.00 18.57 -10.33
C THR A 433 11.93 19.29 -11.13
N LEU A 434 12.15 20.58 -11.39
CA LEU A 434 11.31 21.38 -12.26
C LEU A 434 11.84 21.26 -13.69
N HIS A 435 11.10 20.58 -14.56
CA HIS A 435 11.42 20.45 -15.97
C HIS A 435 10.74 21.56 -16.77
N LEU A 436 11.50 22.27 -17.58
CA LEU A 436 11.01 23.41 -18.36
C LEU A 436 11.40 23.21 -19.83
N ALA A 437 10.52 23.55 -20.76
CA ALA A 437 10.80 23.47 -22.19
C ALA A 437 11.14 24.83 -22.78
N GLU A 438 12.29 24.93 -23.43
CA GLU A 438 12.71 26.14 -24.13
C GLU A 438 11.77 26.45 -25.32
N GLY A 439 11.44 27.73 -25.51
CA GLY A 439 10.52 28.17 -26.56
C GLY A 439 9.04 27.90 -26.29
N ALA A 440 8.67 27.30 -25.15
CA ALA A 440 7.29 27.10 -24.75
C ALA A 440 6.54 28.45 -24.59
N PRO A 441 5.32 28.58 -25.17
CA PRO A 441 4.54 29.81 -25.04
C PRO A 441 4.14 30.05 -23.59
N ALA A 442 4.32 31.27 -23.10
CA ALA A 442 3.96 31.67 -21.73
C ALA A 442 4.64 30.83 -20.61
N LEU A 443 5.79 30.21 -20.88
CA LEU A 443 6.57 29.47 -19.88
C LEU A 443 6.82 30.28 -18.61
N GLU A 444 7.28 31.52 -18.77
CA GLU A 444 7.67 32.41 -17.68
C GLU A 444 6.46 32.93 -16.89
N SER A 445 5.31 33.11 -17.54
CA SER A 445 4.13 33.75 -16.96
C SER A 445 3.06 32.76 -16.49
N VAL A 446 3.09 31.51 -16.96
CA VAL A 446 2.06 30.51 -16.69
C VAL A 446 2.69 29.17 -16.32
N GLY A 447 3.46 28.56 -17.23
CA GLY A 447 3.93 27.19 -17.09
C GLY A 447 4.78 26.96 -15.85
N ALA A 448 5.89 27.70 -15.73
CA ALA A 448 6.79 27.59 -14.60
C ALA A 448 6.15 28.03 -13.26
N PRO A 449 5.44 29.17 -13.18
CA PRO A 449 4.77 29.57 -11.94
C PRO A 449 3.74 28.55 -11.44
N ARG A 450 3.00 27.89 -12.34
CA ARG A 450 2.02 26.85 -11.99
C ARG A 450 2.68 25.65 -11.31
N GLU A 451 3.78 25.16 -11.86
CA GLU A 451 4.50 24.01 -11.31
C GLU A 451 5.26 24.38 -10.02
N LEU A 452 5.74 25.62 -9.90
CA LEU A 452 6.23 26.16 -8.62
C LEU A 452 5.13 26.21 -7.56
N ALA A 453 3.92 26.65 -7.92
CA ALA A 453 2.78 26.65 -7.00
C ALA A 453 2.46 25.24 -6.53
N ARG A 454 2.44 24.26 -7.43
CA ARG A 454 2.23 22.85 -7.09
C ARG A 454 3.26 22.32 -6.08
N MET A 455 4.54 22.61 -6.33
CA MET A 455 5.63 22.26 -5.42
C MET A 455 5.41 22.87 -4.03
N MET A 456 5.10 24.16 -3.96
CA MET A 456 4.91 24.87 -2.70
C MET A 456 3.66 24.42 -1.95
N ILE A 457 2.55 24.15 -2.65
CA ILE A 457 1.34 23.55 -2.06
C ILE A 457 1.68 22.19 -1.45
N SER A 458 2.42 21.34 -2.17
CA SER A 458 2.83 20.02 -1.67
C SER A 458 3.67 20.12 -0.39
N ARG A 459 4.57 21.11 -0.31
CA ARG A 459 5.38 21.38 0.88
C ARG A 459 4.54 21.93 2.04
N TRP A 460 3.57 22.78 1.72
CA TRP A 460 2.70 23.43 2.70
C TRP A 460 1.73 22.46 3.38
N ILE A 461 1.08 21.58 2.61
CA ILE A 461 0.15 20.59 3.18
C ILE A 461 0.90 19.50 3.96
N GLY A 462 2.12 19.18 3.52
CA GLY A 462 3.02 18.22 4.18
C GLY A 462 3.19 16.89 3.43
N PRO A 463 4.21 16.11 3.80
CA PRO A 463 4.57 14.88 3.12
C PRO A 463 3.45 13.83 3.19
N GLY A 464 3.23 13.12 2.08
CA GLY A 464 2.26 12.03 1.98
C GLY A 464 0.81 12.47 1.73
N LEU A 465 0.48 13.75 1.93
CA LEU A 465 -0.85 14.26 1.66
C LEU A 465 -1.03 14.63 0.18
N ARG A 466 -2.28 14.58 -0.27
CA ARG A 466 -2.72 14.98 -1.60
C ARG A 466 -3.99 15.79 -1.47
N LEU A 467 -4.08 16.86 -2.25
CA LEU A 467 -5.32 17.59 -2.36
C LEU A 467 -6.23 16.94 -3.39
N PRO A 468 -7.56 17.09 -3.22
CA PRO A 468 -8.51 16.84 -4.29
C PRO A 468 -8.08 17.60 -5.56
N ALA A 469 -8.12 16.95 -6.72
CA ALA A 469 -7.48 17.45 -7.95
C ALA A 469 -7.95 18.86 -8.34
N TRP A 470 -9.25 19.15 -8.22
CA TRP A 470 -9.80 20.47 -8.52
C TRP A 470 -9.29 21.56 -7.55
N ILE A 471 -9.03 21.21 -6.29
CA ILE A 471 -8.47 22.15 -5.31
C ILE A 471 -7.02 22.42 -5.66
N GLU A 472 -6.22 21.37 -5.89
CA GLU A 472 -4.81 21.52 -6.26
C GLU A 472 -4.65 22.35 -7.53
N GLU A 473 -5.41 22.02 -8.58
CA GLU A 473 -5.32 22.67 -9.88
C GLU A 473 -5.91 24.08 -9.88
N GLY A 474 -6.93 24.32 -9.06
CA GLY A 474 -7.48 25.64 -8.84
C GLY A 474 -6.53 26.55 -8.08
N LEU A 475 -5.88 26.05 -7.03
CA LEU A 475 -4.83 26.78 -6.31
C LEU A 475 -3.61 27.04 -7.21
N CYS A 476 -3.19 26.05 -8.00
CA CYS A 476 -2.09 26.25 -8.95
C CYS A 476 -2.44 27.32 -10.01
N GLY A 477 -3.70 27.39 -10.46
CA GLY A 477 -4.16 28.45 -11.34
C GLY A 477 -4.07 29.82 -10.66
N HIS A 478 -4.66 29.92 -9.47
CA HIS A 478 -4.74 31.16 -8.70
C HIS A 478 -3.38 31.73 -8.29
N LEU A 479 -2.47 30.88 -7.79
CA LEU A 479 -1.15 31.27 -7.30
C LEU A 479 -0.11 31.47 -8.43
N SER A 480 -0.40 31.05 -9.66
CA SER A 480 0.58 31.08 -10.76
C SER A 480 0.82 32.50 -11.27
N SER A 481 -0.22 33.17 -11.78
CA SER A 481 -0.18 34.57 -12.19
C SER A 481 -1.57 35.12 -12.50
N ARG A 482 -1.68 36.45 -12.43
CA ARG A 482 -2.85 37.20 -12.90
C ARG A 482 -3.14 36.98 -14.40
N VAL A 483 -2.12 36.65 -15.19
CA VAL A 483 -2.30 36.35 -16.62
C VAL A 483 -3.07 35.05 -16.79
N GLN A 484 -2.76 34.02 -15.99
CA GLN A 484 -3.47 32.76 -15.99
C GLN A 484 -4.94 32.95 -15.56
N GLU A 485 -5.19 33.74 -14.51
CA GLU A 485 -6.55 34.06 -14.04
C GLU A 485 -7.40 34.71 -15.15
N LEU A 486 -6.84 35.66 -15.90
CA LEU A 486 -7.53 36.31 -17.02
C LEU A 486 -7.79 35.32 -18.18
N ALA A 487 -6.84 34.44 -18.47
CA ALA A 487 -6.98 33.41 -19.49
C ALA A 487 -8.08 32.40 -19.12
N ASP A 488 -8.11 31.95 -17.87
CA ASP A 488 -9.14 31.06 -17.34
C ASP A 488 -10.53 31.73 -17.38
N GLY A 489 -10.61 33.02 -17.04
CA GLY A 489 -11.85 33.80 -17.19
C GLY A 489 -12.35 33.90 -18.63
N GLU A 490 -11.47 34.00 -19.62
CA GLU A 490 -11.83 33.95 -21.04
C GLU A 490 -12.33 32.57 -21.45
N VAL A 491 -11.66 31.50 -21.03
CA VAL A 491 -12.09 30.11 -21.30
C VAL A 491 -13.50 29.85 -20.76
N LEU A 492 -13.80 30.34 -19.55
CA LEU A 492 -15.13 30.21 -18.95
C LEU A 492 -16.18 31.05 -19.67
N ARG A 493 -15.86 32.28 -20.09
CA ARG A 493 -16.77 33.12 -20.89
C ARG A 493 -17.09 32.48 -22.24
N GLN A 494 -16.10 31.91 -22.92
CA GLN A 494 -16.29 31.18 -24.17
C GLN A 494 -17.17 29.95 -23.98
N ALA A 495 -16.89 29.13 -22.96
CA ALA A 495 -17.72 27.97 -22.62
C ALA A 495 -19.18 28.37 -22.33
N ALA A 496 -19.40 29.44 -21.57
CA ALA A 496 -20.73 29.96 -21.29
C ALA A 496 -21.46 30.43 -22.56
N SER A 497 -20.75 31.09 -23.49
CA SER A 497 -21.33 31.52 -24.78
C SER A 497 -21.79 30.34 -25.66
N LEU A 498 -21.18 29.17 -25.48
CA LEU A 498 -21.53 27.91 -26.15
C LEU A 498 -22.61 27.12 -25.40
N GLY A 499 -23.17 27.66 -24.30
CA GLY A 499 -24.17 26.98 -23.48
C GLY A 499 -23.62 25.83 -22.64
N VAL A 500 -22.29 25.70 -22.52
CA VAL A 500 -21.65 24.69 -21.68
C VAL A 500 -21.80 25.11 -20.22
N LYS A 501 -22.41 24.25 -19.41
CA LYS A 501 -22.55 24.45 -17.95
C LYS A 501 -21.52 23.59 -17.23
N PHE A 502 -20.86 24.16 -16.23
CA PHE A 502 -19.94 23.45 -15.36
C PHE A 502 -20.66 22.93 -14.14
N SER A 503 -20.54 21.62 -13.90
CA SER A 503 -21.04 20.98 -12.69
C SER A 503 -19.91 20.82 -11.67
N VAL A 504 -20.13 21.24 -10.44
CA VAL A 504 -19.27 21.00 -9.28
C VAL A 504 -19.10 19.50 -9.05
N ALA A 505 -20.16 18.72 -9.24
CA ALA A 505 -20.08 17.27 -9.12
C ALA A 505 -19.16 16.66 -10.19
N GLU A 506 -19.18 17.20 -11.41
CA GLU A 506 -18.26 16.77 -12.48
C GLU A 506 -16.83 17.21 -12.18
N LEU A 507 -16.61 18.43 -11.66
CA LEU A 507 -15.29 18.92 -11.27
C LEU A 507 -14.64 18.04 -10.19
N ILE A 508 -15.43 17.62 -9.21
CA ILE A 508 -14.96 16.79 -8.09
C ILE A 508 -14.65 15.36 -8.55
N VAL A 509 -15.50 14.77 -9.41
CA VAL A 509 -15.35 13.39 -9.86
C VAL A 509 -14.32 13.24 -10.98
N ALA A 510 -14.17 14.24 -11.84
CA ALA A 510 -13.28 14.16 -12.99
C ALA A 510 -11.80 14.18 -12.55
N ALA A 511 -11.04 13.18 -13.00
CA ALA A 511 -9.59 13.29 -13.04
C ALA A 511 -9.20 14.21 -14.20
N ALA A 512 -8.20 15.09 -14.00
CA ALA A 512 -7.70 16.03 -15.01
C ALA A 512 -7.23 15.36 -16.34
N ALA A 513 -7.16 14.02 -16.40
CA ALA A 513 -6.58 13.25 -17.49
C ALA A 513 -7.58 12.83 -18.59
N ASP A 514 -8.90 12.78 -18.32
CA ASP A 514 -9.85 11.99 -19.13
C ASP A 514 -10.54 12.74 -20.29
N GLY A 515 -9.96 13.84 -20.79
CA GLY A 515 -10.56 14.66 -21.85
C GLY A 515 -9.59 15.12 -22.92
N ASN A 516 -10.12 15.67 -24.01
CA ASN A 516 -9.30 16.38 -25.00
C ASN A 516 -8.70 17.66 -24.39
N GLU A 517 -7.71 18.27 -25.05
CA GLU A 517 -7.01 19.46 -24.55
C GLU A 517 -7.96 20.64 -24.24
N THR A 518 -9.07 20.76 -24.98
CA THR A 518 -10.08 21.81 -24.72
C THR A 518 -10.85 21.54 -23.43
N GLU A 519 -11.23 20.29 -23.18
CA GLU A 519 -11.89 19.87 -21.94
C GLU A 519 -10.98 20.02 -20.74
N LYS A 520 -9.69 19.64 -20.86
CA LYS A 520 -8.68 19.83 -19.81
C LYS A 520 -8.53 21.30 -19.44
N ARG A 521 -8.42 22.20 -20.43
CA ARG A 521 -8.35 23.65 -20.18
C ARG A 521 -9.59 24.18 -19.49
N ARG A 522 -10.77 23.75 -19.93
CA ARG A 522 -12.04 24.14 -19.31
C ARG A 522 -12.15 23.66 -17.87
N TRP A 523 -11.75 22.42 -17.59
CA TRP A 523 -11.75 21.87 -16.24
C TRP A 523 -10.78 22.62 -15.31
N LYS A 524 -9.57 22.95 -15.79
CA LYS A 524 -8.59 23.76 -15.04
C LYS A 524 -9.13 25.15 -14.73
N ALA A 525 -9.72 25.82 -15.73
CA ALA A 525 -10.29 27.16 -15.56
C ALA A 525 -11.47 27.16 -14.57
N ALA A 526 -12.36 26.17 -14.66
CA ALA A 526 -13.48 26.02 -13.75
C ALA A 526 -13.03 25.69 -12.32
N SER A 527 -11.98 24.88 -12.17
CA SER A 527 -11.33 24.61 -10.88
C SER A 527 -10.75 25.89 -10.24
N SER A 528 -10.03 26.70 -11.02
CA SER A 528 -9.51 28.00 -10.56
C SER A 528 -10.63 28.95 -10.15
N SER A 529 -11.72 29.01 -10.92
CA SER A 529 -12.89 29.83 -10.60
C SER A 529 -13.58 29.38 -9.31
N LEU A 530 -13.71 28.08 -9.08
CA LEU A 530 -14.32 27.56 -7.85
C LEU A 530 -13.43 27.80 -6.62
N VAL A 531 -12.11 27.67 -6.75
CA VAL A 531 -11.17 28.03 -5.67
C VAL A 531 -11.25 29.52 -5.36
N GLY A 532 -11.29 30.39 -6.37
CA GLY A 532 -11.48 31.84 -6.17
C GLY A 532 -12.81 32.18 -5.47
N PHE A 533 -13.88 31.45 -5.77
CA PHE A 533 -15.16 31.57 -5.07
C PHE A 533 -15.07 31.20 -3.58
N VAL A 534 -14.32 30.15 -3.26
CA VAL A 534 -14.07 29.69 -1.89
C VAL A 534 -13.22 30.71 -1.12
N GLU A 535 -12.11 31.14 -1.72
CA GLU A 535 -11.17 32.09 -1.10
C GLU A 535 -11.86 33.41 -0.71
N GLN A 536 -12.74 33.95 -1.56
CA GLN A 536 -13.47 35.18 -1.24
C GLN A 536 -14.41 35.09 -0.02
N ARG A 537 -14.70 33.89 0.46
CA ARG A 537 -15.57 33.64 1.62
C ARG A 537 -14.80 33.29 2.89
N LEU A 538 -13.50 33.04 2.77
CA LEU A 538 -12.67 32.58 3.87
C LEU A 538 -11.61 33.65 4.16
N SER A 539 -11.37 33.88 5.45
CA SER A 539 -10.11 34.52 5.86
C SER A 539 -8.92 33.62 5.49
N THR A 540 -7.71 34.18 5.45
CA THR A 540 -6.47 33.40 5.21
C THR A 540 -6.35 32.21 6.16
N ALA A 541 -6.69 32.40 7.45
CA ALA A 541 -6.65 31.34 8.45
C ALA A 541 -7.69 30.23 8.17
N GLU A 542 -8.90 30.59 7.74
CA GLU A 542 -9.93 29.63 7.36
C GLU A 542 -9.58 28.91 6.05
N MET A 543 -8.95 29.58 5.09
CA MET A 543 -8.46 28.96 3.87
C MET A 543 -7.36 27.93 4.17
N HIS A 544 -6.46 28.24 5.11
CA HIS A 544 -5.46 27.29 5.61
C HIS A 544 -6.13 26.07 6.27
N ARG A 545 -7.18 26.30 7.06
CA ARG A 545 -7.95 25.23 7.68
C ARG A 545 -8.68 24.39 6.63
N PHE A 546 -9.33 25.02 5.65
CA PHE A 546 -10.02 24.36 4.55
C PHE A 546 -9.09 23.42 3.80
N ILE A 547 -7.91 23.89 3.41
CA ILE A 547 -6.94 23.11 2.64
C ILE A 547 -6.38 21.94 3.44
N LYS A 548 -6.12 22.13 4.75
CA LYS A 548 -5.69 21.03 5.64
C LYS A 548 -6.77 19.97 5.80
N ILE A 549 -8.02 20.35 6.05
CA ILE A 549 -9.14 19.39 6.17
C ILE A 549 -9.34 18.68 4.84
N ALA A 550 -9.30 19.40 3.71
CA ALA A 550 -9.44 18.80 2.39
C ALA A 550 -8.35 17.75 2.10
N ALA A 551 -7.11 18.00 2.54
CA ALA A 551 -5.99 17.07 2.36
C ALA A 551 -6.07 15.83 3.27
N ILE A 552 -6.66 15.95 4.46
CA ILE A 552 -6.67 14.90 5.50
C ILE A 552 -7.97 14.07 5.45
N GLU A 553 -9.10 14.75 5.33
CA GLU A 553 -10.44 14.18 5.47
C GLU A 553 -11.25 14.19 4.17
N GLY A 554 -10.77 14.91 3.15
CA GLY A 554 -11.40 15.03 1.83
C GLY A 554 -12.26 16.28 1.67
N GLU A 555 -12.64 16.55 0.43
CA GLU A 555 -13.35 17.77 0.02
C GLU A 555 -14.72 17.93 0.68
N THR A 556 -15.42 16.83 0.98
CA THR A 556 -16.77 16.90 1.56
C THR A 556 -16.72 17.42 3.00
N SER A 557 -15.77 16.94 3.81
CA SER A 557 -15.54 17.46 5.16
C SER A 557 -15.12 18.92 5.12
N ALA A 558 -14.21 19.29 4.21
CA ALA A 558 -13.75 20.68 4.10
C ALA A 558 -14.89 21.65 3.75
N LEU A 559 -15.76 21.27 2.81
CA LEU A 559 -16.92 22.07 2.40
C LEU A 559 -17.97 22.20 3.51
N SER A 560 -18.24 21.12 4.25
CA SER A 560 -19.22 21.15 5.33
C SER A 560 -18.69 21.89 6.56
N GLU A 561 -17.48 21.57 7.02
CA GLU A 561 -16.96 22.08 8.29
C GLU A 561 -16.47 23.52 8.24
N VAL A 562 -15.94 23.97 7.11
CA VAL A 562 -15.35 25.32 7.00
C VAL A 562 -16.29 26.29 6.31
N LEU A 563 -17.00 25.83 5.27
CA LEU A 563 -17.90 26.69 4.49
C LEU A 563 -19.39 26.50 4.84
N GLY A 564 -19.74 25.50 5.66
CA GLY A 564 -21.13 25.25 6.05
C GLY A 564 -22.02 24.74 4.91
N PHE A 565 -21.44 24.15 3.85
CA PHE A 565 -22.21 23.62 2.74
C PHE A 565 -22.74 22.21 3.06
N ASP A 566 -24.06 22.06 3.13
CA ASP A 566 -24.72 20.78 3.40
C ASP A 566 -24.78 19.86 2.17
N SER A 567 -24.55 20.39 0.96
CA SER A 567 -24.56 19.62 -0.28
C SER A 567 -23.80 20.28 -1.44
N LEU A 568 -23.34 19.45 -2.40
CA LEU A 568 -22.73 19.94 -3.64
C LEU A 568 -23.69 20.77 -4.50
N SER A 569 -24.99 20.49 -4.43
CA SER A 569 -26.03 21.27 -5.13
C SER A 569 -26.11 22.71 -4.60
N GLU A 570 -25.92 22.89 -3.29
CA GLU A 570 -25.87 24.23 -2.71
C GLU A 570 -24.61 24.97 -3.15
N LEU A 571 -23.45 24.31 -3.10
CA LEU A 571 -22.19 24.88 -3.60
C LEU A 571 -22.32 25.29 -5.07
N GLN A 572 -22.85 24.41 -5.93
CA GLN A 572 -23.13 24.70 -7.34
C GLN A 572 -23.98 25.96 -7.49
N ARG A 573 -25.09 26.05 -6.76
CA ARG A 573 -26.01 27.18 -6.85
C ARG A 573 -25.30 28.48 -6.46
N ARG A 574 -24.60 28.51 -5.33
CA ARG A 574 -23.93 29.71 -4.84
C ARG A 574 -22.76 30.13 -5.75
N TRP A 575 -21.98 29.17 -6.23
CA TRP A 575 -20.90 29.43 -7.19
C TRP A 575 -21.43 29.99 -8.51
N THR A 576 -22.52 29.43 -9.04
CA THR A 576 -23.16 29.92 -10.27
C THR A 576 -23.63 31.37 -10.13
N LEU A 577 -24.26 31.72 -9.00
CA LEU A 577 -24.70 33.11 -8.73
C LEU A 577 -23.52 34.07 -8.66
N TRP A 578 -22.43 33.64 -8.02
CA TRP A 578 -21.20 34.43 -7.93
C TRP A 578 -20.55 34.66 -9.29
N CYS A 579 -20.47 33.62 -10.15
CA CYS A 579 -19.99 33.76 -11.52
C CYS A 579 -20.82 34.74 -12.36
N GLN A 580 -22.09 34.95 -12.01
CA GLN A 580 -22.99 35.91 -12.66
C GLN A 580 -22.87 37.33 -12.09
N GLY A 581 -21.97 37.56 -11.13
CA GLY A 581 -21.82 38.85 -10.45
C GLY A 581 -22.99 39.21 -9.53
N GLN A 582 -23.82 38.23 -9.15
CA GLN A 582 -24.88 38.45 -8.17
C GLN A 582 -24.30 38.31 -6.76
N PRO A 583 -24.50 39.28 -5.85
CA PRO A 583 -24.05 39.15 -4.48
C PRO A 583 -24.79 37.98 -3.83
N GLY A 584 -24.06 36.89 -3.57
CA GLY A 584 -24.58 35.78 -2.78
C GLY A 584 -24.92 36.32 -1.39
N GLY A 585 -26.19 36.27 -1.01
CA GLY A 585 -26.68 36.83 0.25
C GLY A 585 -25.83 36.37 1.44
N SER A 586 -25.48 37.31 2.31
CA SER A 586 -24.83 37.01 3.58
C SER A 586 -25.73 36.13 4.43
N ASP A 587 -25.24 34.98 4.86
CA ASP A 587 -25.93 34.14 5.83
C ASP A 587 -25.99 34.88 7.17
N GLY A 588 -27.17 35.43 7.48
CA GLY A 588 -27.50 35.87 8.82
C GLY A 588 -27.66 34.67 9.73
N SER A 589 -26.60 34.30 10.45
CA SER A 589 -26.69 33.45 11.65
C SER A 589 -25.47 33.61 12.57
N THR A 590 -25.24 34.83 13.06
CA THR A 590 -24.61 34.99 14.38
C THR A 590 -25.71 34.87 15.43
N SER A 591 -26.04 33.63 15.80
CA SER A 591 -26.73 33.38 17.08
C SER A 591 -25.70 33.59 18.20
N SER A 592 -25.66 34.81 18.73
CA SER A 592 -25.25 35.02 20.11
C SER A 592 -26.28 34.31 21.00
N VAL A 593 -25.87 33.22 21.63
CA VAL A 593 -26.49 32.74 22.87
C VAL A 593 -25.36 32.71 23.90
N ASP A 594 -25.65 33.33 25.03
CA ASP A 594 -24.83 33.59 26.23
C ASP A 594 -23.67 32.62 26.54
#